data_AF-A0A2I0QJP8-F1
#
_entry.id   AF-A0A2I0QJP8-F1
#
_cell.length_a   1.000
_cell.length_b   1.000
_cell.length_c   1.000
_cell.angle_alpha   90.00
_cell.angle_beta   90.00
_cell.angle_gamma   90.00
#
_symmetry.space_group_name_H-M   'P 1'
#
loop_
_entity.id
_entity.type
_entity.pdbx_description
1 polymer ?
#
loop_
_entity_poly.entity_id
_entity_poly.type
_entity_poly.pdbx_seq_one_letter_code
_entity_poly.pdbx_strand_id
1 'polypeptide(L)' 'MQEINLNVKLTSDLAAIVNELIDRGYSVSKEDLIRASLISYGARLGIISPKTLHKEVHKKIKASGKKYTDDEIAKEIENL' A
#
# COMPACT_ATOMS: atom_id res chain seq x y z
N MET A 1 7.62 -11.23 11.47
CA MET A 1 7.14 -10.05 10.74
C MET A 1 6.89 -8.98 11.78
N GLN A 2 7.51 -7.80 11.67
CA GLN A 2 7.33 -6.74 12.67
C GLN A 2 6.20 -5.84 12.18
N GLU A 3 5.15 -5.71 12.99
CA GLU A 3 4.02 -4.84 12.72
C GLU A 3 4.22 -3.48 13.40
N ILE A 4 3.87 -2.40 12.71
CA ILE A 4 3.87 -1.04 13.25
C ILE A 4 2.43 -0.53 13.19
N ASN A 5 1.83 -0.30 14.36
CA ASN A 5 0.50 0.30 14.46
C ASN A 5 0.63 1.83 14.54
N LEU A 6 -0.04 2.53 13.63
CA LEU A 6 -0.06 3.99 13.58
C LEU A 6 -1.45 4.49 13.96
N ASN A 7 -1.53 5.37 14.95
CA ASN A 7 -2.76 6.08 15.30
C ASN A 7 -2.66 7.53 14.81
N VAL A 8 -3.44 7.87 13.78
CA VAL A 8 -3.37 9.17 13.11
C VAL A 8 -4.69 9.90 13.30
N LYS A 9 -4.62 11.12 13.84
CA LYS A 9 -5.76 12.03 13.91
C LYS A 9 -5.72 12.99 12.73
N LEU A 10 -6.75 12.95 11.89
CA LEU A 10 -6.95 13.91 10.81
C LEU A 10 -7.77 15.11 11.31
N THR A 11 -7.50 16.29 10.77
CA THR A 11 -8.37 17.46 10.96
C THR A 11 -9.72 17.23 10.26
N SER A 12 -10.75 18.02 10.63
CA SER A 12 -12.10 17.87 10.09
C SER A 12 -12.14 17.82 8.55
N ASP A 13 -11.41 18.73 7.92
CA ASP A 13 -11.47 18.93 6.48
C ASP A 13 -10.76 17.77 5.75
N LEU A 14 -9.63 17.30 6.28
CA LEU A 14 -8.92 16.14 5.75
C LEU A 14 -9.71 14.85 5.97
N ALA A 15 -10.39 14.72 7.12
CA ALA A 15 -11.26 13.57 7.38
C ALA A 15 -12.43 13.50 6.39
N ALA A 16 -13.02 14.64 6.03
CA ALA A 16 -14.07 14.72 5.03
C ALA A 16 -13.56 14.26 3.65
N ILE A 17 -12.40 14.75 3.22
CA ILE A 17 -11.77 14.34 1.95
C ILE A 17 -11.48 12.83 1.94
N VAL A 18 -10.94 12.27 3.02
CA VAL A 18 -10.66 10.82 3.10
C VAL A 18 -11.94 10.00 2.98
N ASN A 19 -13.01 10.39 3.66
CA ASN A 19 -14.29 9.69 3.53
C ASN A 19 -14.83 9.79 2.09
N GLU A 20 -14.76 10.97 1.46
CA GLU A 20 -15.21 11.14 0.07
C GLU A 20 -14.44 10.26 -0.92
N LEU A 21 -13.13 10.10 -0.72
CA LEU A 21 -12.31 9.22 -1.57
C LEU A 21 -12.76 7.75 -1.46
N ILE A 22 -13.14 7.31 -0.26
CA ILE A 22 -13.66 5.95 -0.03
C ILE A 22 -15.06 5.81 -0.64
N ASP A 23 -15.95 6.77 -0.42
CA ASP A 23 -17.33 6.75 -0.93
C ASP A 23 -17.37 6.72 -2.47
N ARG A 24 -16.39 7.36 -3.12
CA ARG A 24 -16.23 7.34 -4.58
C ARG A 24 -15.52 6.07 -5.10
N GLY A 25 -15.09 5.17 -4.22
CA GLY A 25 -14.44 3.91 -4.57
C GLY A 25 -12.98 4.04 -4.99
N TYR A 26 -12.30 5.16 -4.66
CA TYR A 26 -10.87 5.30 -4.92
C TYR A 26 -9.99 4.50 -3.95
N SER A 27 -10.56 4.04 -2.83
CA SER A 27 -9.90 3.12 -1.89
C SER A 27 -10.92 2.24 -1.17
N VAL A 28 -10.48 1.06 -0.76
CA VAL A 28 -11.31 0.03 -0.11
C VAL A 28 -11.51 0.35 1.37
N SER A 29 -10.53 0.97 2.02
CA SER A 29 -10.56 1.31 3.46
C SER A 29 -9.72 2.54 3.78
N LYS A 30 -9.86 3.07 5.00
CA LYS A 30 -9.02 4.18 5.49
C LYS A 30 -7.57 3.73 5.65
N GLU A 31 -7.38 2.50 6.12
CA GLU A 31 -6.09 1.86 6.31
C GLU A 31 -5.34 1.71 4.99
N ASP A 32 -6.02 1.29 3.93
CA ASP A 32 -5.43 1.16 2.60
C ASP A 32 -5.01 2.52 2.04
N LEU A 33 -5.85 3.54 2.23
CA LEU A 33 -5.56 4.90 1.78
C LEU A 33 -4.34 5.49 2.53
N ILE A 34 -4.23 5.25 3.83
CA ILE A 34 -3.07 5.66 4.64
C ILE A 34 -1.81 4.90 4.19
N ARG A 35 -1.90 3.58 3.97
CA ARG A 35 -0.78 2.76 3.50
C ARG A 35 -0.27 3.25 2.14
N ALA A 36 -1.16 3.44 1.17
CA ALA A 36 -0.83 3.97 -0.15
C ALA A 36 -0.19 5.37 -0.07
N SER A 37 -0.69 6.23 0.83
CA SER A 37 -0.14 7.57 1.05
C SER A 37 1.28 7.53 1.60
N LEU A 38 1.57 6.65 2.56
CA LEU A 38 2.92 6.45 3.11
C LEU A 38 3.90 5.95 2.04
N ILE A 39 3.48 4.97 1.24
CA ILE A 39 4.28 4.46 0.12
C ILE A 39 4.57 5.58 -0.89
N SER A 40 3.54 6.34 -1.28
CA SER A 40 3.66 7.46 -2.22
C SER A 40 4.60 8.55 -1.68
N TYR A 41 4.49 8.89 -0.39
CA TYR A 41 5.36 9.85 0.26
C TYR A 41 6.82 9.38 0.31
N GLY A 42 7.05 8.13 0.73
CA GLY A 42 8.38 7.52 0.73
C GLY A 42 9.00 7.45 -0.67
N ALA A 43 8.18 7.23 -1.70
CA ALA A 43 8.64 7.26 -3.09
C ALA A 43 9.03 8.66 -3.56
N ARG A 44 8.24 9.69 -3.22
CA ARG A 44 8.59 11.09 -3.49
C ARG A 44 9.89 11.52 -2.82
N LEU A 45 10.16 11.02 -1.63
CA LEU A 45 11.41 11.26 -0.91
C LEU A 45 12.60 10.44 -1.43
N GLY A 46 12.39 9.54 -2.40
CA GLY A 46 13.43 8.64 -2.90
C GLY A 46 13.80 7.51 -1.93
N ILE A 47 13.06 7.35 -0.84
CA ILE A 47 13.29 6.32 0.19
C ILE A 47 12.76 4.97 -0.32
N ILE A 48 11.60 4.97 -0.97
CA ILE A 48 10.95 3.77 -1.50
C ILE A 48 11.00 3.83 -3.03
N SER A 49 11.88 3.06 -3.65
CA SER A 49 11.85 2.93 -5.12
C SER A 49 10.82 1.86 -5.53
N PRO A 50 10.10 2.03 -6.67
CA PRO A 50 9.27 0.96 -7.24
C PRO A 50 10.04 -0.35 -7.45
N LYS A 51 11.35 -0.26 -7.75
CA LYS A 51 12.24 -1.43 -7.87
C LYS A 51 12.42 -2.15 -6.53
N THR A 52 12.44 -1.43 -5.41
CA THR A 52 12.55 -2.00 -4.07
C THR A 52 11.28 -2.75 -3.69
N LEU A 53 10.10 -2.15 -3.93
CA LEU A 53 8.81 -2.82 -3.74
C LEU A 53 8.70 -4.08 -4.61
N HIS A 54 8.99 -3.96 -5.91
CA HIS A 54 9.00 -5.10 -6.82
C HIS A 54 10.00 -6.18 -6.38
N LYS A 55 11.18 -5.82 -5.86
CA LYS A 55 12.16 -6.78 -5.35
C LYS A 55 11.63 -7.55 -4.15
N GLU A 56 10.92 -6.91 -3.22
CA GLU A 56 10.34 -7.60 -2.06
C GLU A 56 9.15 -8.49 -2.45
N VAL A 57 8.28 -8.05 -3.36
CA VAL A 57 7.23 -8.89 -3.96
C VAL A 57 7.85 -10.12 -4.63
N HIS A 58 8.86 -9.90 -5.48
CA HIS A 58 9.54 -10.96 -6.20
C HIS A 58 10.27 -11.92 -5.25
N LYS A 59 10.78 -11.44 -4.11
CA LYS A 59 11.38 -12.26 -3.06
C LYS A 59 10.33 -13.13 -2.36
N LYS A 60 9.14 -12.57 -2.03
CA LYS A 60 8.01 -13.34 -1.49
C LYS A 60 7.54 -14.42 -2.46
N ILE A 61 7.41 -14.10 -3.75
CA ILE A 61 7.05 -15.06 -4.81
C ILE A 61 8.10 -16.17 -4.95
N LYS A 62 9.39 -15.82 -4.96
CA LYS A 62 10.47 -16.83 -5.01
C LYS A 62 10.48 -17.71 -3.75
N ALA A 63 10.23 -17.14 -2.59
CA ALA A 63 10.21 -17.86 -1.33
C ALA A 63 9.01 -18.81 -1.19
N SER A 64 7.87 -18.53 -1.83
CA SER A 64 6.70 -19.39 -1.78
C SER A 64 6.79 -20.62 -2.70
N GLY A 65 7.77 -20.68 -3.60
CA GLY A 65 8.01 -21.82 -4.51
C GLY A 65 6.91 -22.02 -5.56
N LYS A 66 5.88 -21.16 -5.58
CA LYS A 66 4.82 -21.14 -6.59
C LYS A 66 5.20 -20.24 -7.76
N LYS A 67 4.84 -20.65 -8.98
CA LYS A 67 4.79 -19.72 -10.11
C LYS A 67 3.48 -18.94 -10.02
N TYR A 68 3.59 -17.62 -9.94
CA TYR A 68 2.45 -16.70 -9.99
C TYR A 68 2.30 -16.19 -11.42
N THR A 69 1.06 -16.02 -11.88
CA THR A 69 0.75 -15.28 -13.10
C THR A 69 0.83 -13.77 -12.82
N ASP A 70 0.95 -12.95 -13.87
CA ASP A 70 1.04 -11.49 -13.71
C ASP A 70 -0.14 -10.90 -12.92
N ASP A 71 -1.35 -11.46 -13.09
CA ASP A 71 -2.55 -11.08 -12.33
C ASP A 71 -2.44 -11.44 -10.84
N GLU A 72 -1.83 -12.58 -10.51
CA GLU A 72 -1.62 -12.98 -9.13
C GLU A 72 -0.52 -12.16 -8.46
N ILE A 73 0.49 -11.72 -9.23
CA ILE A 73 1.52 -10.78 -8.76
C ILE A 73 0.91 -9.42 -8.45
N ALA A 74 0.02 -8.91 -9.31
CA ALA A 74 -0.69 -7.66 -9.08
C ALA A 74 -1.52 -7.71 -7.79
N LYS A 75 -2.22 -8.82 -7.52
CA LYS A 75 -2.95 -9.03 -6.27
C LYS A 75 -2.05 -9.06 -5.03
N GLU A 76 -0.87 -9.66 -5.12
CA GLU A 76 0.10 -9.65 -4.00
C GLU A 76 0.68 -8.25 -3.75
N ILE A 77 0.74 -7.38 -4.77
CA ILE A 77 1.11 -5.97 -4.63
C ILE A 77 0.01 -5.18 -3.92
N GLU A 78 -1.27 -5.46 -4.20
CA GLU A 78 -2.40 -4.84 -3.49
C GLU A 78 -2.42 -5.21 -2.00
N ASN A 79 -1.91 -6.39 -1.64
CA ASN A 79 -1.86 -6.91 -0.27
C ASN A 79 -0.58 -6.51 0.52
N LEU A 80 0.29 -5.67 -0.04
CA LEU A 80 1.47 -5.11 0.63
C LEU A 80 1.15 -3.85 1.43
#